data_AF-A0A843W3E5-F1
#
_entry.id   AF-A0A843W3E5-F1
#
_cell.length_a   1.000
_cell.length_b   1.000
_cell.length_c   1.000
_cell.angle_alpha   90.00
_cell.angle_beta   90.00
_cell.angle_gamma   90.00
#
_symmetry.space_group_name_H-M   'P 1'
#
loop_
_entity.id
_entity.type
_entity.pdbx_description
1 polymer ?
#
loop_
_entity_poly.entity_id
_entity_poly.type
_entity_poly.pdbx_seq_one_letter_code
_entity_poly.pdbx_strand_id
1 'polypeptide(L)'
;MRETLIYLSHLDHEDTEQQMLKKLSKQLSGEEWTWNNLNTLCWAIGSISGSMAEEQENRFLVMVIRDLLNLCEITKGKDNKAVIASNIMYVVGQYPKFLRAHWKFLKTVVNKLFEFMHETHPGVQNE
;
A
#
# COMPACT_ATOMS: atom_id res chain seq x y z
N MET A 1 -8.38 -16.18 6.02
CA MET A 1 -8.75 -14.76 5.87
C MET A 1 -8.39 -14.23 4.47
N ARG A 2 -7.14 -14.41 3.98
CA ARG A 2 -6.75 -14.08 2.60
C ARG A 2 -7.67 -14.69 1.53
N GLU A 3 -7.95 -15.99 1.62
CA GLU A 3 -8.82 -16.68 0.66
C GLU A 3 -10.22 -16.07 0.59
N THR A 4 -10.82 -15.73 1.74
CA THR A 4 -12.12 -15.08 1.81
C THR A 4 -12.14 -13.72 1.11
N LEU A 5 -11.09 -12.91 1.31
CA LEU A 5 -10.98 -11.61 0.63
C LEU A 5 -10.83 -11.78 -0.89
N ILE A 6 -10.03 -12.76 -1.33
CA ILE A 6 -9.89 -13.08 -2.77
C ILE A 6 -11.24 -13.51 -3.37
N TYR A 7 -12.01 -14.37 -2.67
CA TYR A 7 -13.33 -14.78 -3.14
C TYR A 7 -14.31 -13.61 -3.24
N LEU A 8 -14.29 -12.67 -2.28
CA LEU A 8 -15.11 -11.46 -2.34
C LEU A 8 -14.70 -10.55 -3.51
N SER A 9 -13.40 -10.38 -3.76
CA SER A 9 -12.90 -9.61 -4.92
C SER A 9 -13.30 -10.22 -6.26
N HIS A 10 -13.41 -11.55 -6.34
CA HIS A 10 -13.93 -12.21 -7.55
C HIS A 10 -15.45 -12.04 -7.72
N LEU A 11 -16.21 -11.85 -6.64
CA LEU A 11 -17.65 -11.65 -6.68
C LEU A 11 -18.01 -10.23 -7.12
N ASP A 12 -17.33 -9.23 -6.58
CA ASP A 12 -17.48 -7.83 -6.97
C ASP A 12 -16.16 -7.05 -6.76
N HIS A 13 -15.38 -6.93 -7.83
CA HIS A 13 -14.11 -6.22 -7.82
C HIS A 13 -14.31 -4.70 -7.68
N GLU A 14 -15.42 -4.17 -8.20
CA GLU A 14 -15.69 -2.72 -8.19
C GLU A 14 -16.07 -2.25 -6.78
N ASP A 15 -16.98 -2.96 -6.09
CA ASP A 15 -17.29 -2.64 -4.69
C ASP A 15 -16.05 -2.82 -3.80
N THR A 16 -15.29 -3.91 -3.98
CA THR A 16 -14.08 -4.14 -3.18
C THR A 16 -13.07 -2.97 -3.31
N GLU A 17 -12.82 -2.52 -4.55
CA GLU A 17 -11.95 -1.37 -4.83
C GLU A 17 -12.50 -0.10 -4.17
N GLN A 18 -13.79 0.21 -4.35
CA GLN A 18 -14.42 1.39 -3.79
C GLN A 18 -14.37 1.41 -2.25
N GLN A 19 -14.63 0.28 -1.58
CA GLN A 19 -14.56 0.19 -0.13
C GLN A 19 -13.13 0.40 0.40
N MET A 20 -12.12 -0.18 -0.28
CA MET A 20 -10.71 0.01 0.11
C MET A 20 -10.27 1.46 -0.07
N LEU A 21 -10.62 2.09 -1.20
CA LEU A 21 -10.32 3.51 -1.47
C LEU A 21 -11.04 4.44 -0.50
N LYS A 22 -12.30 4.17 -0.18
CA LYS A 22 -13.07 4.93 0.83
C LYS A 22 -12.45 4.82 2.22
N LYS A 23 -11.96 3.64 2.62
CA LYS A 23 -11.25 3.49 3.89
C LYS A 23 -9.92 4.24 3.89
N LEU A 24 -9.21 4.24 2.76
CA LEU A 24 -7.96 5.00 2.61
C LEU A 24 -8.20 6.51 2.68
N SER A 25 -9.27 7.02 2.08
CA SER A 25 -9.63 8.44 2.17
C SER A 25 -9.94 8.86 3.61
N LYS A 26 -10.54 7.98 4.41
CA LYS A 26 -10.75 8.23 5.85
C LYS A 26 -9.45 8.28 6.64
N GLN A 27 -8.43 7.49 6.28
CA GLN A 27 -7.08 7.62 6.84
C GLN A 27 -6.47 8.99 6.51
N LEU A 28 -6.60 9.44 5.25
CA LEU A 28 -6.12 10.75 4.80
C LEU A 28 -6.79 11.94 5.51
N SER A 29 -8.11 11.86 5.73
CA SER A 29 -8.86 12.91 6.42
C SER A 29 -8.56 13.03 7.91
N GLY A 30 -7.92 12.00 8.50
CA GLY A 30 -7.71 11.89 9.94
C GLY A 30 -8.89 11.31 10.72
N GLU A 31 -10.07 11.09 10.11
CA GLU A 31 -11.28 10.58 10.78
C GLU A 31 -11.05 9.22 11.45
N GLU A 32 -10.38 8.29 10.77
CA GLU A 32 -10.12 6.92 11.26
C GLU A 32 -8.62 6.62 11.41
N TRP A 33 -7.77 7.65 11.45
CA TRP A 33 -6.31 7.49 11.46
C TRP A 33 -5.80 6.76 12.71
N THR A 34 -5.30 5.55 12.51
CA THR A 34 -4.49 4.82 13.50
C THR A 34 -3.50 3.91 12.76
N TRP A 35 -2.37 3.59 13.39
CA TRP A 35 -1.40 2.64 12.80
C TRP A 35 -2.03 1.29 12.48
N ASN A 36 -2.90 0.79 13.37
CA ASN A 36 -3.55 -0.48 13.18
C ASN A 36 -4.54 -0.46 11.99
N ASN A 37 -5.32 0.60 11.84
CA ASN A 37 -6.27 0.73 10.73
C ASN A 37 -5.54 0.83 9.38
N LEU A 38 -4.46 1.62 9.31
CA LEU A 38 -3.64 1.68 8.10
C LEU A 38 -3.01 0.32 7.78
N ASN A 39 -2.37 -0.31 8.77
CA ASN A 39 -1.72 -1.61 8.58
C ASN A 39 -2.69 -2.67 8.06
N THR A 40 -3.85 -2.82 8.72
CA THR A 40 -4.85 -3.82 8.33
C THR A 40 -5.43 -3.55 6.94
N LEU A 41 -5.65 -2.27 6.58
CA LEU A 41 -6.07 -1.89 5.23
C LEU A 41 -5.01 -2.24 4.18
N CYS A 42 -3.74 -1.87 4.42
CA CYS A 42 -2.66 -2.17 3.47
C CYS A 42 -2.36 -3.66 3.35
N TRP A 43 -2.51 -4.44 4.43
CA TRP A 43 -2.48 -5.91 4.37
C TRP A 43 -3.61 -6.48 3.53
N ALA A 44 -4.84 -5.95 3.68
CA ALA A 44 -5.97 -6.36 2.86
C ALA A 44 -5.73 -6.05 1.37
N ILE A 45 -5.27 -4.82 1.06
CA ILE A 45 -4.90 -4.41 -0.30
C ILE A 45 -3.81 -5.32 -0.87
N GLY A 46 -2.74 -5.61 -0.14
CA GLY A 46 -1.70 -6.51 -0.64
C GLY A 46 -2.19 -7.95 -0.86
N SER A 47 -3.13 -8.41 -0.03
CA SER A 47 -3.62 -9.80 -0.06
C SER A 47 -4.45 -10.15 -1.30
N ILE A 48 -5.07 -9.16 -1.95
CA ILE A 48 -5.90 -9.31 -3.16
C ILE A 48 -5.10 -9.23 -4.47
N SER A 49 -3.76 -9.14 -4.39
CA SER A 49 -2.89 -9.14 -5.57
C SER A 49 -3.17 -10.31 -6.51
N GLY A 50 -3.38 -10.01 -7.80
CA GLY A 50 -3.67 -10.95 -8.85
C GLY A 50 -5.12 -11.44 -8.93
N SER A 51 -6.03 -10.90 -8.11
CA SER A 51 -7.47 -11.21 -8.15
C SER A 51 -8.26 -10.40 -9.18
N MET A 52 -7.65 -9.35 -9.75
CA MET A 52 -8.28 -8.44 -10.71
C MET A 52 -7.63 -8.55 -12.09
N ALA A 53 -8.31 -8.02 -13.13
CA ALA A 53 -7.71 -7.85 -14.45
C ALA A 53 -6.56 -6.84 -14.38
N GLU A 54 -5.49 -7.06 -15.15
CA GLU A 54 -4.24 -6.29 -15.06
C GLU A 54 -4.46 -4.77 -15.23
N GLU A 55 -5.30 -4.35 -16.17
CA GLU A 55 -5.59 -2.93 -16.38
C GLU A 55 -6.28 -2.28 -15.17
N GLN A 56 -7.22 -3.00 -14.56
CA GLN A 56 -7.92 -2.53 -13.37
C GLN A 56 -6.98 -2.49 -12.16
N GLU A 57 -6.23 -3.57 -11.93
CA GLU A 57 -5.24 -3.65 -10.85
C GLU A 57 -4.23 -2.50 -10.95
N ASN A 58 -3.76 -2.18 -12.17
CA ASN A 58 -2.85 -1.07 -12.40
C ASN A 58 -3.49 0.29 -12.02
N ARG A 59 -4.75 0.54 -12.38
CA ARG A 59 -5.46 1.78 -12.01
C ARG A 59 -5.63 1.89 -10.49
N PHE A 60 -6.09 0.81 -9.87
CA PHE A 60 -6.28 0.74 -8.43
C PHE A 60 -4.99 1.02 -7.66
N LEU A 61 -3.88 0.39 -8.07
CA LEU A 61 -2.58 0.58 -7.43
C LEU A 61 -2.05 2.01 -7.56
N VAL A 62 -2.20 2.64 -8.73
CA VAL A 62 -1.78 4.05 -8.89
C VAL A 62 -2.52 4.94 -7.90
N MET A 63 -3.82 4.71 -7.68
CA MET A 63 -4.60 5.47 -6.70
C MET A 63 -4.13 5.22 -5.27
N VAL A 64 -4.00 3.95 -4.87
CA VAL A 64 -3.54 3.58 -3.51
C VAL A 64 -2.16 4.15 -3.21
N ILE A 65 -1.21 3.99 -4.11
CA ILE A 65 0.17 4.44 -3.91
C ILE A 65 0.22 5.97 -3.79
N ARG A 66 -0.52 6.69 -4.66
CA ARG A 66 -0.58 8.16 -4.61
C ARG A 66 -1.13 8.63 -3.26
N ASP A 67 -2.21 8.03 -2.80
CA ASP A 67 -2.87 8.41 -1.56
C ASP A 67 -2.00 8.08 -0.33
N LEU A 68 -1.29 6.95 -0.33
CA LEU A 68 -0.32 6.62 0.72
C LEU A 68 0.91 7.54 0.73
N LEU A 69 1.41 7.94 -0.45
CA LEU A 69 2.51 8.91 -0.55
C LEU A 69 2.07 10.28 -0.01
N ASN A 70 0.88 10.75 -0.39
CA ASN A 70 0.30 11.98 0.15
C ASN A 70 0.15 11.89 1.68
N LEU A 71 -0.35 10.76 2.20
CA LEU A 71 -0.45 10.54 3.64
C LEU A 71 0.93 10.62 4.32
N CYS A 72 1.97 10.07 3.70
CA CYS A 72 3.34 10.14 4.20
C CYS A 72 3.89 11.58 4.22
N GLU A 73 3.56 12.39 3.21
CA GLU A 73 3.98 13.79 3.11
C GLU A 73 3.34 14.66 4.19
N ILE A 74 2.02 14.54 4.39
CA ILE A 74 1.27 15.38 5.33
C ILE A 74 1.46 14.95 6.80
N THR A 75 1.78 13.68 7.04
CA THR A 75 1.90 13.15 8.40
C THR A 75 3.24 13.54 9.03
N LYS A 76 3.17 14.05 10.27
CA LYS A 76 4.35 14.45 11.07
C LYS A 76 4.80 13.32 11.99
N GLY A 77 6.08 13.33 12.36
CA GLY A 77 6.68 12.36 13.28
C GLY A 77 7.39 11.21 12.56
N LYS A 78 8.59 10.86 13.04
CA LYS A 78 9.46 9.84 12.44
C LYS A 78 8.79 8.46 12.44
N ASP A 79 8.20 8.08 13.57
CA ASP A 79 7.55 6.77 13.73
C ASP A 79 6.33 6.62 12.81
N ASN A 80 5.52 7.68 12.70
CA ASN A 80 4.38 7.69 11.79
C ASN A 80 4.83 7.51 10.33
N LYS A 81 5.88 8.22 9.92
CA LYS A 81 6.45 8.10 8.57
C LYS A 81 7.02 6.70 8.33
N ALA A 82 7.68 6.10 9.32
CA ALA A 82 8.18 4.73 9.23
C ALA A 82 7.04 3.72 9.04
N VAL A 83 5.93 3.86 9.76
CA VAL A 83 4.74 3.02 9.61
C VAL A 83 4.10 3.19 8.22
N ILE A 84 3.96 4.42 7.72
CA ILE A 84 3.38 4.64 6.39
C ILE A 84 4.32 4.09 5.30
N ALA A 85 5.62 4.32 5.42
CA ALA A 85 6.62 3.80 4.49
C ALA A 85 6.60 2.28 4.44
N SER A 86 6.52 1.58 5.59
CA SER A 86 6.45 0.12 5.62
C SER A 86 5.20 -0.43 4.92
N ASN A 87 4.07 0.25 5.06
CA ASN A 87 2.84 -0.10 4.33
C ASN A 87 2.96 0.12 2.82
N ILE A 88 3.57 1.22 2.37
CA ILE A 88 3.84 1.45 0.94
C ILE A 88 4.73 0.33 0.40
N MET A 89 5.83 0.01 1.09
CA MET A 89 6.75 -1.06 0.70
C MET A 89 6.05 -2.42 0.65
N TYR A 90 5.22 -2.72 1.64
CA TYR A 90 4.43 -3.95 1.67
C TYR A 90 3.50 -4.05 0.46
N VAL A 91 2.66 -3.02 0.23
CA VAL A 91 1.72 -3.00 -0.91
C VAL A 91 2.49 -3.17 -2.20
N VAL A 92 3.47 -2.31 -2.48
CA VAL A 92 4.24 -2.36 -3.74
C VAL A 92 4.93 -3.73 -3.93
N GLY A 93 5.46 -4.32 -2.86
CA GLY A 93 6.09 -5.65 -2.90
C GLY A 93 5.15 -6.80 -3.25
N GLN A 94 3.84 -6.67 -2.98
CA GLN A 94 2.84 -7.69 -3.35
C GLN A 94 2.45 -7.66 -4.84
N TYR A 95 2.80 -6.61 -5.60
CA TYR A 95 2.35 -6.42 -6.99
C TYR A 95 3.54 -6.41 -7.99
N PRO A 96 4.24 -7.54 -8.18
CA PRO A 96 5.41 -7.61 -9.06
C PRO A 96 5.07 -7.41 -10.55
N LYS A 97 3.84 -7.73 -10.99
CA LYS A 97 3.40 -7.51 -12.38
C LYS A 97 3.35 -6.01 -12.71
N PHE A 98 2.68 -5.22 -11.86
CA PHE A 98 2.65 -3.77 -11.95
C PHE A 98 4.05 -3.18 -12.02
N LEU A 99 4.96 -3.60 -11.15
CA LEU A 99 6.34 -3.11 -11.13
C LEU A 99 7.11 -3.39 -12.43
N ARG A 100 6.95 -4.59 -13.01
CA ARG A 100 7.58 -4.95 -14.28
C ARG A 100 7.07 -4.10 -15.45
N ALA A 101 5.79 -3.73 -15.43
CA ALA A 101 5.20 -2.86 -16.44
C ALA A 101 5.61 -1.38 -16.30
N HIS A 102 6.08 -0.95 -15.11
CA HIS A 102 6.35 0.46 -14.79
C HIS A 102 7.79 0.70 -14.34
N TRP A 103 8.76 0.56 -15.25
CA TRP A 103 10.20 0.65 -14.95
C TRP A 103 10.63 1.91 -14.18
N LYS A 104 10.12 3.10 -14.56
CA LYS A 104 10.45 4.36 -13.85
C LYS A 104 10.02 4.29 -12.38
N PHE A 105 8.82 3.76 -12.14
CA PHE A 105 8.28 3.61 -10.80
C PHE A 105 9.08 2.56 -9.99
N LEU A 106 9.37 1.41 -10.60
CA LEU A 106 10.23 0.38 -10.01
C LEU A 106 11.60 0.94 -9.60
N LYS A 107 12.26 1.73 -10.46
CA LYS A 107 13.54 2.37 -10.13
C LYS A 107 13.43 3.28 -8.91
N THR A 108 12.38 4.09 -8.83
CA THR A 108 12.12 4.96 -7.67
C THR A 108 11.92 4.15 -6.40
N VAL A 109 11.11 3.09 -6.44
CA VAL A 109 10.86 2.20 -5.30
C VAL A 109 12.15 1.54 -4.82
N VAL A 110 12.96 1.00 -5.74
CA VAL A 110 14.24 0.35 -5.41
C VAL A 110 15.21 1.33 -4.76
N ASN A 111 15.34 2.54 -5.31
CA ASN A 111 16.18 3.57 -4.71
C ASN A 111 15.70 3.92 -3.29
N LYS A 112 14.38 4.01 -3.09
CA LYS A 112 13.82 4.29 -1.76
C LYS A 112 14.04 3.15 -0.77
N LEU A 113 13.96 1.89 -1.21
CA LEU A 113 14.33 0.72 -0.40
C LEU A 113 15.80 0.78 0.03
N PHE A 114 16.71 1.17 -0.87
CA PHE A 114 18.11 1.38 -0.50
C PHE A 114 18.28 2.51 0.52
N GLU A 115 17.61 3.65 0.35
CA GLU A 115 17.63 4.73 1.34
C GLU A 115 17.18 4.23 2.72
N PHE A 116 16.08 3.47 2.78
CA PHE A 116 15.58 2.92 4.04
C PHE A 116 16.55 1.91 4.68
N MET A 117 17.21 1.05 3.90
CA MET A 117 18.21 0.12 4.46
C MET A 117 19.38 0.82 5.17
N HIS A 118 19.64 2.10 4.86
CA HIS A 118 20.66 2.92 5.53
C HIS A 118 20.09 3.77 6.69
N GLU A 119 18.77 3.76 6.91
CA GLU A 119 18.16 4.40 8.07
C GLU A 119 18.29 3.53 9.32
N THR A 120 18.83 4.10 10.41
CA THR A 120 18.97 3.46 11.72
C THR A 120 17.65 3.46 12.51
N HIS A 121 16.53 3.10 11.87
CA HIS A 121 15.26 2.88 12.57
C HIS A 121 15.17 1.41 13.02
N PRO A 122 14.81 1.12 14.29
CA PRO A 122 14.77 -0.24 14.84
C PRO A 122 13.84 -1.24 14.10
N GLY A 123 13.02 -0.77 13.16
CA GLY A 123 12.10 -1.60 12.37
C GLY A 123 12.58 -1.92 10.96
N VAL A 124 13.78 -1.46 10.57
CA VAL A 124 14.35 -1.66 9.22
C VAL A 124 15.58 -2.57 9.23
N GLN A 125 16.32 -2.60 10.34
CA GLN A 125 17.39 -3.55 10.58
C GLN A 125 16.84 -4.67 11.47
N ASN A 126 16.45 -5.79 10.86
CA ASN A 126 16.31 -7.02 11.61
C ASN A 126 17.72 -7.40 12.09
N GLU A 127 17.94 -7.46 13.40
CA GLU A 127 19.03 -8.29 13.95
C GLU A 127 18.76 -9.77 13.63
#